data_AF-A0A1M6DZT0-F1
#
_entry.id   AF-A0A1M6DZT0-F1
#
_cell.length_a   1.000
_cell.length_b   1.000
_cell.length_c   1.000
_cell.angle_alpha   90.00
_cell.angle_beta   90.00
_cell.angle_gamma   90.00
#
_symmetry.space_group_name_H-M   'P 1'
#
loop_
_entity.id
_entity.type
_entity.pdbx_description
1 polymer ?
#
loop_
_entity_poly.entity_id
_entity_poly.type
_entity_poly.pdbx_seq_one_letter_code
_entity_poly.pdbx_strand_id
1 'polypeptide(L)'
;MKKVYLKEANMEDVQKEYEFITQLPEDENGFTNKDYGCSYEEFEKKILPGYIDKSNGINLSPGHVPGTEYFLWDGDTIVGLFRIRHHLCEALANGAGHIGYGIKKEYRGKGYANEGLRLTIEKAWEIIPEDEIYMSVHKDNPASLKTQLKNGAYIHHEDDKEFFTRVKRPEADLELVEADDKYADDISAYRQEFIDCEDHMDGCGSLRKFENPLAYIENCRQRAAEGAPAEIGGHAQQFFCIRKSDEHLIGMI
;
A
#
# COMPACT_ATOMS: atom_id res chain seq x y z
N MET A 1 4.75 -22.97 6.26
CA MET A 1 5.43 -22.39 5.08
C MET A 1 6.59 -21.55 5.58
N LYS A 2 7.72 -21.50 4.86
CA LYS A 2 8.71 -20.43 5.10
C LYS A 2 8.03 -19.08 4.85
N LYS A 3 8.52 -18.02 5.51
CA LYS A 3 7.99 -16.67 5.32
C LYS A 3 8.35 -16.22 3.91
N VAL A 4 7.35 -16.07 3.05
CA VAL A 4 7.51 -15.47 1.72
C VAL A 4 7.50 -13.95 1.84
N TYR A 5 8.11 -13.26 0.89
CA TYR A 5 8.16 -11.80 0.86
C TYR A 5 8.17 -11.27 -0.57
N LEU A 6 7.75 -10.02 -0.75
CA LEU A 6 7.84 -9.31 -2.03
C LEU A 6 9.16 -8.52 -2.08
N LYS A 7 9.81 -8.53 -3.23
CA LYS A 7 10.92 -7.61 -3.56
C LYS A 7 10.61 -6.94 -4.89
N GLU A 8 10.81 -5.64 -4.96
CA GLU A 8 10.70 -4.89 -6.22
C GLU A 8 11.75 -5.37 -7.21
N ALA A 9 11.42 -5.33 -8.50
CA ALA A 9 12.38 -5.57 -9.58
C ALA A 9 13.62 -4.69 -9.39
N ASN A 10 14.80 -5.32 -9.36
CA ASN A 10 16.03 -4.61 -9.00
C ASN A 10 17.28 -5.21 -9.67
N MET A 11 18.30 -4.38 -9.86
CA MET A 11 19.54 -4.79 -10.53
C MET A 11 20.37 -5.81 -9.72
N GLU A 12 20.17 -5.94 -8.40
CA GLU A 12 20.94 -6.86 -7.56
C GLU A 12 20.56 -8.33 -7.84
N ASP A 13 19.29 -8.58 -8.21
CA ASP A 13 18.75 -9.92 -8.45
C ASP A 13 18.57 -10.25 -9.93
N VAL A 14 19.20 -9.48 -10.84
CA VAL A 14 19.02 -9.56 -12.29
C VAL A 14 19.05 -10.99 -12.85
N GLN A 15 19.95 -11.84 -12.35
CA GLN A 15 20.06 -13.24 -12.79
C GLN A 15 18.80 -14.05 -12.48
N LYS A 16 18.25 -13.91 -11.27
CA LYS A 16 17.08 -14.68 -10.82
C LYS A 16 15.80 -14.14 -11.41
N GLU A 17 15.69 -12.82 -11.51
CA GLU A 17 14.55 -12.18 -12.17
C GLU A 17 14.50 -12.57 -13.66
N TYR A 18 15.64 -12.57 -14.35
CA TYR A 18 15.76 -13.07 -15.73
C TYR A 18 15.30 -14.52 -15.86
N GLU A 19 15.85 -15.42 -15.03
CA GLU A 19 15.51 -16.84 -15.05
C GLU A 19 14.02 -17.08 -14.85
N PHE A 20 13.39 -16.28 -13.98
CA PHE A 20 11.96 -16.34 -13.75
C PHE A 20 11.17 -15.81 -14.96
N ILE A 21 11.48 -14.60 -15.44
CA ILE A 21 10.74 -13.92 -16.51
C ILE A 21 10.82 -14.71 -17.82
N THR A 22 11.99 -15.20 -18.20
CA THR A 22 12.16 -15.93 -19.46
C THR A 22 11.43 -17.28 -19.46
N GLN A 23 11.11 -17.84 -18.29
CA GLN A 23 10.38 -19.11 -18.12
C GLN A 23 8.88 -18.94 -17.85
N LEU A 24 8.43 -17.74 -17.46
CA LEU A 24 7.02 -17.49 -17.21
C LEU A 24 6.28 -17.35 -18.56
N PRO A 25 5.21 -18.13 -18.82
CA PRO A 25 4.52 -18.11 -20.12
C PRO A 25 4.10 -16.70 -20.58
N GLU A 26 4.12 -16.48 -21.89
CA GLU A 26 3.78 -15.18 -22.51
C GLU A 26 2.35 -14.72 -22.16
N ASP A 27 1.39 -15.64 -22.16
CA ASP A 27 0.02 -15.42 -21.71
C ASP A 27 -0.49 -16.69 -21.02
N GLU A 28 -0.96 -16.55 -19.78
CA GLU A 28 -1.66 -17.63 -19.10
C GLU A 28 -2.76 -17.09 -18.18
N ASN A 29 -4.01 -17.50 -18.46
CA ASN A 29 -5.20 -17.11 -17.70
C ASN A 29 -5.37 -15.58 -17.53
N GLY A 30 -5.03 -14.81 -18.56
CA GLY A 30 -5.15 -13.34 -18.57
C GLY A 30 -3.96 -12.60 -17.95
N PHE A 31 -2.95 -13.31 -17.42
CA PHE A 31 -1.69 -12.69 -17.02
C PHE A 31 -0.70 -12.72 -18.18
N THR A 32 -0.23 -11.55 -18.60
CA THR A 32 0.70 -11.40 -19.73
C THR A 32 2.12 -11.07 -19.30
N ASN A 33 3.07 -11.73 -19.96
CA ASN A 33 4.51 -11.54 -19.86
C ASN A 33 5.11 -11.33 -21.26
N LYS A 34 5.28 -10.06 -21.65
CA LYS A 34 5.81 -9.71 -22.98
C LYS A 34 7.29 -10.06 -23.16
N ASP A 35 7.97 -10.38 -22.07
CA ASP A 35 9.41 -10.59 -22.00
C ASP A 35 9.77 -12.09 -21.90
N TYR A 36 8.78 -12.97 -22.15
CA TYR A 36 8.99 -14.41 -22.25
C TYR A 36 10.04 -14.76 -23.31
N GLY A 37 10.99 -15.63 -22.98
CA GLY A 37 12.04 -16.06 -23.90
C GLY A 37 13.05 -14.98 -24.29
N CYS A 38 13.08 -13.82 -23.62
CA CYS A 38 14.09 -12.80 -23.87
C CYS A 38 15.51 -13.33 -23.59
N SER A 39 16.51 -12.67 -24.17
CA SER A 39 17.92 -12.96 -23.87
C SER A 39 18.36 -12.28 -22.58
N TYR A 40 19.37 -12.83 -21.88
CA TYR A 40 19.91 -12.22 -20.68
C TYR A 40 20.41 -10.79 -20.93
N GLU A 41 21.09 -10.56 -22.06
CA GLU A 41 21.60 -9.22 -22.42
C GLU A 41 20.46 -8.21 -22.62
N GLU A 42 19.37 -8.61 -23.28
CA GLU A 42 18.20 -7.75 -23.44
C GLU A 42 17.52 -7.49 -22.09
N PHE A 43 17.44 -8.52 -21.24
CA PHE A 43 16.85 -8.39 -19.92
C PHE A 43 17.61 -7.40 -19.04
N GLU A 44 18.91 -7.62 -18.90
CA GLU A 44 19.81 -6.81 -18.06
C GLU A 44 19.90 -5.36 -18.53
N LYS A 45 20.00 -5.12 -19.85
CA LYS A 45 20.28 -3.78 -20.39
C LYS A 45 19.04 -2.95 -20.69
N LYS A 46 17.88 -3.58 -20.84
CA LYS A 46 16.67 -2.89 -21.33
C LYS A 46 15.41 -3.22 -20.54
N ILE A 47 15.10 -4.50 -20.35
CA ILE A 47 13.80 -4.89 -19.76
C ILE A 47 13.76 -4.53 -18.27
N LEU A 48 14.75 -4.98 -17.50
CA LEU A 48 14.81 -4.73 -16.05
C LEU A 48 14.99 -3.23 -15.74
N PRO A 49 15.91 -2.48 -16.39
CA PRO A 49 15.92 -1.02 -16.28
C PRO A 49 14.58 -0.38 -16.65
N GLY A 50 13.88 -0.91 -17.67
CA GLY A 50 12.56 -0.44 -18.05
C GLY A 50 11.48 -0.67 -16.99
N TYR A 51 11.54 -1.76 -16.22
CA TYR A 51 10.66 -1.98 -15.07
C TYR A 51 10.89 -0.94 -13.98
N ILE A 52 12.16 -0.62 -13.71
CA ILE A 52 12.57 0.39 -12.71
C ILE A 52 12.19 1.80 -13.16
N ASP A 53 12.41 2.15 -14.43
CA ASP A 53 11.99 3.45 -14.98
C ASP A 53 10.47 3.60 -14.88
N LYS A 54 9.73 2.55 -15.26
CA LYS A 54 8.27 2.54 -15.22
C LYS A 54 7.71 2.69 -13.80
N SER A 55 8.35 2.10 -12.78
CA SER A 55 7.91 2.27 -11.39
C SER A 55 8.11 3.71 -10.90
N ASN A 56 9.10 4.42 -11.44
CA ASN A 56 9.35 5.84 -11.16
C ASN A 56 8.58 6.80 -12.08
N GLY A 57 7.72 6.28 -12.96
CA GLY A 57 6.97 7.09 -13.94
C GLY A 57 7.82 7.69 -15.06
N ILE A 58 9.01 7.14 -15.30
CA ILE A 58 9.96 7.57 -16.32
C ILE A 58 9.69 6.80 -17.62
N ASN A 59 9.87 7.46 -18.77
CA ASN A 59 9.76 6.86 -20.11
C ASN A 59 8.42 6.15 -20.41
N LEU A 60 7.32 6.58 -19.77
CA LEU A 60 5.99 6.01 -20.01
C LEU A 60 5.48 6.37 -21.40
N SER A 61 4.94 5.36 -22.10
CA SER A 61 4.19 5.59 -23.34
C SER A 61 2.90 6.36 -23.06
N PRO A 62 2.39 7.17 -24.01
CA PRO A 62 1.12 7.87 -23.85
C PRO A 62 -0.01 6.92 -23.40
N GLY A 63 -0.80 7.35 -22.41
CA GLY A 63 -1.91 6.57 -21.84
C GLY A 63 -1.49 5.46 -20.85
N HIS A 64 -0.19 5.26 -20.60
CA HIS A 64 0.29 4.35 -19.57
C HIS A 64 0.48 5.08 -18.25
N VAL A 65 0.36 4.31 -17.17
CA VAL A 65 0.54 4.78 -15.78
C VAL A 65 1.80 4.16 -15.20
N PRO A 66 2.42 4.77 -14.18
CA PRO A 66 3.50 4.13 -13.43
C PRO A 66 3.05 2.77 -12.89
N GLY A 67 3.98 1.82 -12.82
CA GLY A 67 3.67 0.50 -12.30
C GLY A 67 4.91 -0.27 -11.87
N THR A 68 4.80 -0.91 -10.72
CA THR A 68 5.88 -1.66 -10.08
C THR A 68 5.67 -3.16 -10.26
N GLU A 69 6.75 -3.85 -10.63
CA GLU A 69 6.83 -5.32 -10.64
C GLU A 69 7.42 -5.80 -9.31
N TYR A 70 6.72 -6.67 -8.62
CA TYR A 70 7.15 -7.33 -7.38
C TYR A 70 7.30 -8.82 -7.62
N PHE A 71 8.50 -9.34 -7.37
CA PHE A 71 8.75 -10.77 -7.35
C PHE A 71 8.41 -11.33 -5.97
N LEU A 72 7.69 -12.45 -5.93
CA LEU A 72 7.38 -13.19 -4.70
C LEU A 72 8.48 -14.22 -4.45
N TRP A 73 9.19 -14.05 -3.35
CA TRP A 73 10.31 -14.88 -2.94
C TRP A 73 9.91 -15.88 -1.86
N ASP A 74 10.31 -17.14 -2.02
CA ASP A 74 10.33 -18.15 -0.97
C ASP A 74 11.79 -18.50 -0.64
N GLY A 75 12.34 -17.84 0.38
CA GLY A 75 13.77 -17.87 0.64
C GLY A 75 14.53 -17.30 -0.56
N ASP A 76 15.30 -18.15 -1.23
CA ASP A 76 16.19 -17.75 -2.33
C ASP A 76 15.59 -17.94 -3.73
N THR A 77 14.32 -18.37 -3.79
CA THR A 77 13.64 -18.77 -5.03
C THR A 77 12.45 -17.87 -5.33
N ILE A 78 12.39 -17.35 -6.55
CA ILE A 78 11.22 -16.60 -7.05
C ILE A 78 10.14 -17.60 -7.47
N VAL A 79 8.94 -17.44 -6.91
CA VAL A 79 7.80 -18.34 -7.14
C VAL A 79 6.63 -17.67 -7.86
N GLY A 80 6.62 -16.34 -7.93
CA GLY A 80 5.55 -15.56 -8.54
C GLY A 80 5.96 -14.13 -8.89
N LEU A 81 5.11 -13.49 -9.70
CA LEU A 81 5.22 -12.09 -10.09
C LEU A 81 3.89 -11.39 -9.86
N PHE A 82 3.94 -10.22 -9.25
CA PHE A 82 2.80 -9.37 -8.93
C PHE A 82 3.07 -7.96 -9.44
N ARG A 83 2.14 -7.42 -10.19
CA ARG A 83 2.21 -6.08 -10.79
C ARG A 83 1.24 -5.16 -10.07
N ILE A 84 1.70 -3.99 -9.64
CA ILE A 84 0.85 -2.91 -9.13
C ILE A 84 0.93 -1.75 -10.11
N ARG A 85 -0.19 -1.38 -10.73
CA ARG A 85 -0.34 -0.11 -11.46
C ARG A 85 -0.76 0.96 -10.46
N HIS A 86 -0.07 2.09 -10.46
CA HIS A 86 -0.12 3.06 -9.35
C HIS A 86 -1.43 3.84 -9.28
N HIS A 87 -2.18 3.92 -10.37
CA HIS A 87 -3.53 4.50 -10.42
C HIS A 87 -4.27 3.97 -11.64
N LEU A 88 -5.58 4.19 -11.73
CA LEU A 88 -6.38 3.85 -12.91
C LEU A 88 -6.30 4.97 -13.96
N CYS A 89 -6.03 4.58 -15.21
CA CYS A 89 -6.44 5.36 -16.37
C CYS A 89 -7.73 4.74 -16.97
N GLU A 90 -8.34 5.40 -17.96
CA GLU A 90 -9.61 4.93 -18.56
C GLU A 90 -9.55 3.46 -19.01
N ALA A 91 -8.45 3.03 -19.63
CA ALA A 91 -8.27 1.65 -20.06
C ALA A 91 -8.19 0.65 -18.88
N LEU A 92 -7.58 1.05 -17.76
CA LEU A 92 -7.46 0.20 -16.57
C LEU A 92 -8.75 0.17 -15.76
N ALA A 93 -9.48 1.30 -15.71
CA ALA A 93 -10.78 1.43 -15.03
C ALA A 93 -11.87 0.59 -15.71
N ASN A 94 -11.71 0.26 -16.99
CA ASN A 94 -12.62 -0.60 -17.76
C ASN A 94 -11.98 -1.95 -18.14
N GLY A 95 -10.89 -2.35 -17.48
CA GLY A 95 -10.12 -3.54 -17.85
C GLY A 95 -9.38 -4.16 -16.66
N ALA A 96 -8.08 -4.36 -16.83
CA ALA A 96 -7.27 -5.18 -15.92
C ALA A 96 -7.09 -4.65 -14.47
N GLY A 97 -7.55 -3.43 -14.18
CA GLY A 97 -7.42 -2.82 -12.85
C GLY A 97 -5.96 -2.57 -12.43
N HIS A 98 -5.75 -2.47 -11.12
CA HIS A 98 -4.46 -2.14 -10.51
C HIS A 98 -3.54 -3.34 -10.44
N ILE A 99 -4.04 -4.48 -9.98
CA ILE A 99 -3.20 -5.66 -9.67
C ILE A 99 -3.38 -6.76 -10.70
N GLY A 100 -2.25 -7.27 -11.20
CA GLY A 100 -2.20 -8.53 -11.96
C GLY A 100 -1.11 -9.43 -11.40
N TYR A 101 -1.30 -10.74 -11.41
CA TYR A 101 -0.30 -11.66 -10.86
C TYR A 101 -0.28 -13.03 -11.52
N GLY A 102 0.88 -13.68 -11.44
CA GLY A 102 1.12 -15.03 -11.97
C GLY A 102 2.04 -15.83 -11.05
N ILE A 103 1.70 -17.10 -10.81
CA ILE A 103 2.52 -18.05 -10.05
C ILE A 103 3.10 -19.07 -11.02
N LYS A 104 4.42 -19.32 -10.92
CA LYS A 104 5.09 -20.33 -11.75
C LYS A 104 4.47 -21.71 -11.51
N LYS A 105 4.26 -22.47 -12.59
CA LYS A 105 3.40 -23.66 -12.62
C LYS A 105 3.71 -24.69 -11.52
N GLU A 106 4.98 -24.96 -11.26
CA GLU A 106 5.47 -25.90 -10.24
C GLU A 106 5.19 -25.48 -8.77
N TYR A 107 4.83 -24.22 -8.54
CA TYR A 107 4.49 -23.67 -7.22
C TYR A 107 2.97 -23.53 -7.00
N ARG A 108 2.13 -23.86 -7.98
CA ARG A 108 0.66 -23.77 -7.82
C ARG A 108 0.11 -24.79 -6.82
N GLY A 109 -1.05 -24.48 -6.24
CA GLY A 109 -1.71 -25.33 -5.24
C GLY A 109 -1.06 -25.34 -3.86
N LYS A 110 -0.01 -24.53 -3.64
CA LYS A 110 0.76 -24.48 -2.37
C LYS A 110 0.46 -23.25 -1.51
N GLY A 111 -0.46 -22.38 -1.94
CA GLY A 111 -0.86 -21.18 -1.20
C GLY A 111 -0.12 -19.90 -1.57
N TYR A 112 0.90 -19.93 -2.43
CA TYR A 112 1.69 -18.74 -2.80
C TYR A 112 0.86 -17.62 -3.43
N ALA A 113 -0.12 -17.92 -4.29
CA ALA A 113 -1.00 -16.89 -4.85
C ALA A 113 -1.76 -16.12 -3.76
N ASN A 114 -2.23 -16.84 -2.73
CA ASN A 114 -2.97 -16.25 -1.63
C ASN A 114 -2.10 -15.34 -0.78
N GLU A 115 -0.92 -15.82 -0.38
CA GLU A 115 -0.02 -15.03 0.46
C GLU A 115 0.62 -13.87 -0.30
N GLY A 116 0.98 -14.08 -1.57
CA GLY A 116 1.47 -13.03 -2.45
C GLY A 116 0.44 -11.94 -2.64
N LEU A 117 -0.82 -12.28 -2.96
CA LEU A 117 -1.87 -11.27 -3.13
C LEU A 117 -2.14 -10.48 -1.85
N ARG A 118 -2.11 -11.12 -0.68
CA ARG A 118 -2.23 -10.45 0.63
C ARG A 118 -1.16 -9.36 0.79
N LEU A 119 0.11 -9.73 0.57
CA LEU A 119 1.25 -8.81 0.65
C LEU A 119 1.17 -7.71 -0.42
N THR A 120 0.72 -8.04 -1.63
CA THR A 120 0.57 -7.06 -2.71
C THR A 120 -0.52 -6.05 -2.41
N ILE A 121 -1.64 -6.44 -1.79
CA ILE A 121 -2.70 -5.52 -1.36
C ILE A 121 -2.18 -4.55 -0.29
N GLU A 122 -1.40 -5.03 0.68
CA GLU A 122 -0.77 -4.17 1.69
C GLU A 122 0.13 -3.13 1.04
N LYS A 123 1.00 -3.55 0.11
CA LYS A 123 1.86 -2.64 -0.65
C LYS A 123 1.09 -1.69 -1.56
N ALA A 124 0.01 -2.16 -2.16
CA ALA A 124 -0.83 -1.37 -3.04
C ALA A 124 -1.46 -0.17 -2.29
N TRP A 125 -1.83 -0.32 -1.02
CA TRP A 125 -2.39 0.79 -0.23
C TRP A 125 -1.40 1.91 0.10
N GLU A 126 -0.09 1.62 0.06
CA GLU A 126 0.97 2.61 0.20
C GLU A 126 1.13 3.47 -1.07
N ILE A 127 0.64 2.99 -2.22
CA ILE A 127 0.94 3.54 -3.56
C ILE A 127 -0.31 4.15 -4.21
N ILE A 128 -1.43 3.42 -4.17
CA ILE A 128 -2.64 3.73 -4.92
C ILE A 128 -3.42 4.84 -4.21
N PRO A 129 -3.86 5.90 -4.91
CA PRO A 129 -4.67 6.96 -4.32
C PRO A 129 -6.17 6.63 -4.24
N GLU A 130 -6.68 5.72 -5.07
CA GLU A 130 -8.11 5.36 -5.13
C GLU A 130 -8.60 4.70 -3.82
N ASP A 131 -9.91 4.80 -3.56
CA ASP A 131 -10.57 4.20 -2.40
C ASP A 131 -10.77 2.68 -2.52
N GLU A 132 -10.51 2.10 -3.70
CA GLU A 132 -10.68 0.67 -3.96
C GLU A 132 -9.57 0.13 -4.88
N ILE A 133 -8.96 -0.99 -4.49
CA ILE A 133 -8.07 -1.76 -5.37
C ILE A 133 -8.93 -2.58 -6.31
N TYR A 134 -8.85 -2.23 -7.59
CA TYR A 134 -9.51 -2.93 -8.68
C TYR A 134 -8.67 -4.06 -9.29
N MET A 135 -9.27 -5.21 -9.61
CA MET A 135 -8.69 -6.35 -10.34
C MET A 135 -9.71 -6.96 -11.31
N SER A 136 -9.23 -7.68 -12.34
CA SER A 136 -10.06 -8.57 -13.16
C SER A 136 -9.58 -10.02 -13.06
N VAL A 137 -10.44 -10.96 -13.43
CA VAL A 137 -10.12 -12.39 -13.55
C VAL A 137 -11.01 -13.06 -14.57
N HIS A 138 -10.41 -13.84 -15.47
CA HIS A 138 -11.18 -14.64 -16.44
C HIS A 138 -12.08 -15.67 -15.74
N LYS A 139 -13.28 -15.89 -16.28
CA LYS A 139 -14.28 -16.83 -15.75
C LYS A 139 -13.82 -18.30 -15.75
N ASP A 140 -12.89 -18.66 -16.63
CA ASP A 140 -12.26 -19.98 -16.68
C ASP A 140 -11.11 -20.17 -15.65
N ASN A 141 -10.79 -19.13 -14.86
CA ASN A 141 -9.81 -19.16 -13.78
C ASN A 141 -10.46 -19.04 -12.38
N PRO A 142 -11.25 -20.03 -11.95
CA PRO A 142 -11.92 -20.00 -10.65
C PRO A 142 -10.94 -20.04 -9.47
N ALA A 143 -9.70 -20.48 -9.68
CA ALA A 143 -8.66 -20.49 -8.65
C ALA A 143 -8.21 -19.06 -8.29
N SER A 144 -8.02 -18.20 -9.29
CA SER A 144 -7.68 -16.79 -9.06
C SER A 144 -8.85 -16.02 -8.44
N LEU A 145 -10.09 -16.25 -8.89
CA LEU A 145 -11.27 -15.64 -8.27
C LEU A 145 -11.37 -16.00 -6.78
N LYS A 146 -11.23 -17.28 -6.42
CA LYS A 146 -11.21 -17.71 -5.01
C LYS A 146 -10.09 -17.04 -4.21
N THR A 147 -8.93 -16.82 -4.84
CA THR A 147 -7.79 -16.14 -4.22
C THR A 147 -8.10 -14.67 -3.96
N GLN A 148 -8.69 -13.96 -4.93
CA GLN A 148 -9.12 -12.56 -4.77
C GLN A 148 -10.17 -12.42 -3.66
N LEU A 149 -11.23 -13.24 -3.68
CA LEU A 149 -12.28 -13.21 -2.66
C LEU A 149 -11.76 -13.50 -1.26
N LYS A 150 -10.84 -14.45 -1.12
CA LYS A 150 -10.22 -14.79 0.17
C LYS A 150 -9.38 -13.64 0.74
N ASN A 151 -8.89 -12.73 -0.10
CA ASN A 151 -8.14 -11.54 0.29
C ASN A 151 -9.02 -10.28 0.39
N GLY A 152 -10.31 -10.45 0.68
CA GLY A 152 -11.22 -9.35 0.96
C GLY A 152 -11.81 -8.67 -0.28
N ALA A 153 -11.57 -9.20 -1.48
CA ALA A 153 -12.23 -8.70 -2.67
C ALA A 153 -13.71 -9.09 -2.69
N TYR A 154 -14.56 -8.22 -3.24
CA TYR A 154 -15.93 -8.53 -3.63
C TYR A 154 -16.07 -8.41 -5.15
N ILE A 155 -17.04 -9.12 -5.74
CA ILE A 155 -17.33 -9.00 -7.18
C ILE A 155 -18.13 -7.70 -7.38
N HIS A 156 -17.55 -6.73 -8.09
CA HIS A 156 -18.21 -5.47 -8.43
C HIS A 156 -19.19 -5.66 -9.59
N HIS A 157 -18.75 -6.35 -10.65
CA HIS A 157 -19.56 -6.71 -11.81
C HIS A 157 -18.87 -7.83 -12.61
N GLU A 158 -19.49 -8.24 -13.72
CA GLU A 158 -18.95 -9.22 -14.65
C GLU A 158 -19.37 -8.86 -16.08
N ASP A 159 -18.65 -9.39 -17.06
CA ASP A 159 -19.07 -9.46 -18.46
C ASP A 159 -19.08 -10.93 -18.94
N ASP A 160 -19.10 -11.18 -20.26
CA ASP A 160 -19.12 -12.54 -20.79
C ASP A 160 -17.83 -13.34 -20.50
N LYS A 161 -16.71 -12.67 -20.21
CA LYS A 161 -15.36 -13.26 -20.12
C LYS A 161 -14.75 -13.18 -18.72
N GLU A 162 -15.03 -12.12 -17.96
CA GLU A 162 -14.32 -11.79 -16.73
C GLU A 162 -15.26 -11.48 -15.57
N PHE A 163 -14.77 -11.73 -14.36
CA PHE A 163 -15.24 -11.09 -13.14
C PHE A 163 -14.33 -9.91 -12.82
N PHE A 164 -14.94 -8.82 -12.39
CA PHE A 164 -14.27 -7.59 -12.01
C PHE A 164 -14.43 -7.41 -10.51
N THR A 165 -13.34 -7.51 -9.76
CA THR A 165 -13.34 -7.55 -8.29
C THR A 165 -12.68 -6.34 -7.68
N ARG A 166 -13.13 -5.94 -6.49
CA ARG A 166 -12.60 -4.78 -5.78
C ARG A 166 -12.34 -5.10 -4.32
N VAL A 167 -11.26 -4.51 -3.78
CA VAL A 167 -10.97 -4.50 -2.35
C VAL A 167 -11.12 -3.07 -1.86
N LYS A 168 -11.97 -2.83 -0.86
CA LYS A 168 -12.11 -1.50 -0.27
C LYS A 168 -10.86 -1.11 0.48
N ARG A 169 -10.48 0.16 0.40
CA ARG A 169 -9.53 0.74 1.33
C ARG A 169 -10.08 0.48 2.72
N PRO A 170 -9.29 -0.13 3.62
CA PRO A 170 -9.69 -0.22 5.02
C PRO A 170 -10.06 1.18 5.47
N GLU A 171 -11.24 1.36 6.07
CA GLU A 171 -11.54 2.63 6.72
C GLU A 171 -10.38 2.95 7.65
N ALA A 172 -9.85 4.17 7.55
CA ALA A 172 -8.83 4.61 8.48
C ALA A 172 -9.40 4.37 9.87
N ASP A 173 -8.73 3.52 10.64
CA ASP A 173 -9.13 3.15 11.98
C ASP A 173 -8.77 4.28 12.95
N LEU A 174 -9.10 5.51 12.56
CA LEU A 174 -8.72 6.75 13.19
C LEU A 174 -9.98 7.51 13.59
N GLU A 175 -9.93 8.17 14.73
CA GLU A 175 -10.92 9.14 15.16
C GLU A 175 -10.27 10.41 15.69
N LEU A 176 -10.95 11.52 15.47
CA LEU A 176 -10.60 12.77 16.13
C LEU A 176 -11.41 12.87 17.42
N VAL A 177 -10.72 12.99 18.55
CA VAL A 177 -11.33 13.19 19.86
C VAL A 177 -10.89 14.53 20.43
N GLU A 178 -11.74 15.11 21.29
CA GLU A 178 -11.38 16.29 22.06
C GLU A 178 -10.30 15.96 23.11
N ALA A 179 -9.70 16.99 23.69
CA ALA A 179 -8.64 16.84 24.68
C ALA A 179 -9.14 16.11 25.95
N ASP A 180 -8.70 14.86 26.12
CA ASP A 180 -9.09 13.95 27.20
C ASP A 180 -7.88 13.53 28.05
N ASP A 181 -8.06 13.46 29.37
CA ASP A 181 -7.02 13.10 30.33
C ASP A 181 -6.52 11.66 30.14
N LYS A 182 -7.35 10.78 29.54
CA LYS A 182 -6.98 9.38 29.32
C LYS A 182 -5.78 9.19 28.38
N TYR A 183 -5.45 10.20 27.58
CA TYR A 183 -4.30 10.18 26.66
C TYR A 183 -3.05 10.85 27.23
N ALA A 184 -3.00 11.18 28.53
CA ALA A 184 -1.88 11.90 29.11
C ALA A 184 -0.51 11.20 28.89
N ASP A 185 -0.45 9.88 29.09
CA ASP A 185 0.77 9.10 28.89
C ASP A 185 1.21 9.08 27.41
N ASP A 186 0.24 8.90 26.51
CA ASP A 186 0.45 8.95 25.07
C ASP A 186 0.95 10.32 24.59
N ILE A 187 0.40 11.42 25.13
CA ILE A 187 0.85 12.79 24.84
C ILE A 187 2.29 12.99 25.30
N SER A 188 2.66 12.46 26.48
CA SER A 188 4.03 12.52 26.98
C SER A 188 4.99 11.76 26.07
N ALA A 189 4.63 10.56 25.64
CA ALA A 189 5.43 9.76 24.70
C ALA A 189 5.57 10.46 23.34
N TYR A 190 4.45 10.86 22.74
CA TYR A 190 4.39 11.57 21.48
C TYR A 190 5.25 12.83 21.51
N ARG A 191 5.14 13.66 22.56
CA ARG A 191 5.98 14.86 22.74
C ARG A 191 7.47 14.51 22.82
N GLN A 192 7.83 13.43 23.52
CA GLN A 192 9.22 13.04 23.71
C GLN A 192 9.87 12.63 22.38
N GLU A 193 9.14 11.95 21.50
CA GLU A 193 9.63 11.55 20.17
C GLU A 193 10.11 12.76 19.35
N PHE A 194 9.32 13.84 19.28
CA PHE A 194 9.69 15.08 18.60
C PHE A 194 10.86 15.83 19.27
N ILE A 195 11.08 15.65 20.58
CA ILE A 195 12.24 16.24 21.27
C ILE A 195 13.49 15.45 20.94
N ASP A 196 13.40 14.11 20.98
CA ASP A 196 14.53 13.21 20.76
C ASP A 196 15.08 13.31 19.33
N CYS A 197 14.23 13.59 18.34
CA CYS A 197 14.64 13.80 16.95
C CYS A 197 14.87 15.28 16.56
N GLU A 198 14.76 16.22 17.52
CA GLU A 198 14.88 17.67 17.29
C GLU A 198 13.93 18.23 16.21
N ASP A 199 12.75 17.62 16.01
CA ASP A 199 11.81 17.96 14.94
C ASP A 199 10.74 18.98 15.35
N HIS A 200 10.03 19.56 14.39
CA HIS A 200 8.95 20.52 14.61
C HIS A 200 7.66 19.84 15.11
N MET A 201 6.96 20.47 16.05
CA MET A 201 5.64 20.03 16.55
C MET A 201 4.51 20.89 15.95
N ASP A 202 4.57 21.12 14.64
CA ASP A 202 3.56 21.92 13.95
C ASP A 202 2.20 21.20 14.01
N GLY A 203 1.12 21.96 14.23
CA GLY A 203 -0.23 21.38 14.42
C GLY A 203 -0.53 20.84 15.82
N CYS A 204 0.47 20.74 16.72
CA CYS A 204 0.28 20.28 18.11
C CYS A 204 -0.05 21.42 19.09
N GLY A 205 -0.50 22.57 18.58
CA GLY A 205 -0.77 23.75 19.40
C GLY A 205 0.47 24.22 20.18
N SER A 206 0.36 24.31 21.50
CA SER A 206 1.47 24.73 22.38
C SER A 206 2.21 23.57 23.06
N LEU A 207 2.01 22.31 22.61
CA LEU A 207 2.50 21.08 23.28
C LEU A 207 3.97 21.16 23.73
N ARG A 208 4.85 21.69 22.89
CA ARG A 208 6.29 21.81 23.19
C ARG A 208 6.58 22.50 24.54
N LYS A 209 5.74 23.47 24.92
CA LYS A 209 5.88 24.28 26.16
C LYS A 209 5.45 23.55 27.43
N PHE A 210 4.81 22.39 27.33
CA PHE A 210 4.23 21.68 28.47
C PHE A 210 4.96 20.37 28.71
N GLU A 211 5.71 20.28 29.82
CA GLU A 211 6.26 19.00 30.29
C GLU A 211 5.18 18.10 30.91
N ASN A 212 4.16 18.71 31.53
CA ASN A 212 3.03 18.00 32.10
C ASN A 212 1.89 17.87 31.06
N PRO A 213 1.54 16.66 30.62
CA PRO A 213 0.51 16.45 29.60
C PRO A 213 -0.89 16.90 30.07
N LEU A 214 -1.21 16.80 31.37
CA LEU A 214 -2.50 17.26 31.89
C LEU A 214 -2.63 18.80 31.84
N ALA A 215 -1.51 19.52 32.02
CA ALA A 215 -1.50 20.97 31.89
C ALA A 215 -1.68 21.41 30.42
N TYR A 216 -1.15 20.62 29.48
CA TYR A 216 -1.39 20.82 28.05
C TYR A 216 -2.86 20.57 27.69
N ILE A 217 -3.44 19.44 28.14
CA ILE A 217 -4.85 19.12 27.92
C ILE A 217 -5.77 20.21 28.46
N GLU A 218 -5.50 20.72 29.67
CA GLU A 218 -6.24 21.84 30.25
C GLU A 218 -6.09 23.11 29.41
N ASN A 219 -4.90 23.39 28.88
CA ASN A 219 -4.71 24.50 27.94
C ASN A 219 -5.56 24.33 26.67
N CYS A 220 -5.64 23.12 26.11
CA CYS A 220 -6.49 22.82 24.95
C CYS A 220 -7.96 23.09 25.26
N ARG A 221 -8.46 22.66 26.43
CA ARG A 221 -9.84 22.90 26.88
C ARG A 221 -10.13 24.39 27.06
N GLN A 222 -9.20 25.14 27.65
CA GLN A 222 -9.34 26.58 27.84
C GLN A 222 -9.36 27.34 26.51
N ARG A 223 -8.53 26.93 25.55
CA ARG A 223 -8.49 27.53 24.21
C ARG A 223 -9.73 27.20 23.38
N ALA A 224 -10.37 26.06 23.62
CA ALA A 224 -11.62 25.69 22.95
C ALA A 224 -12.81 26.57 23.37
N ALA A 225 -12.72 27.32 24.47
CA ALA A 225 -13.78 28.22 24.90
C ALA A 225 -13.87 29.48 24.01
N GLU A 226 -15.10 29.97 23.79
CA GLU A 226 -15.32 31.26 23.14
C GLU A 226 -14.68 32.39 23.97
N GLY A 227 -13.93 33.27 23.31
CA GLY A 227 -13.23 34.37 23.97
C GLY A 227 -11.95 33.97 24.71
N ALA A 228 -11.38 32.80 24.42
CA ALA A 228 -10.10 32.37 24.98
C ALA A 228 -9.01 33.47 24.85
N PRO A 229 -8.28 33.79 25.94
CA PRO A 229 -7.31 34.88 25.95
C PRO A 229 -6.19 34.73 24.93
N ALA A 230 -5.69 35.85 24.41
CA ALA A 230 -4.58 35.84 23.45
C ALA A 230 -3.28 35.30 24.06
N GLU A 231 -3.09 35.45 25.36
CA GLU A 231 -1.91 35.00 26.12
C GLU A 231 -1.76 33.48 26.09
N ILE A 232 -2.86 32.75 25.99
CA ILE A 232 -2.87 31.29 25.86
C ILE A 232 -2.96 30.84 24.40
N GLY A 233 -2.88 31.75 23.43
CA GLY A 233 -2.92 31.45 22.00
C GLY A 233 -4.28 31.62 21.34
N GLY A 234 -5.22 32.31 22.00
CA GLY A 234 -6.55 32.62 21.46
C GLY A 234 -7.45 31.40 21.27
N HIS A 235 -8.64 31.65 20.73
CA HIS A 235 -9.63 30.60 20.48
C HIS A 235 -9.14 29.63 19.40
N ALA A 236 -9.01 28.36 19.78
CA ALA A 236 -8.64 27.26 18.90
C ALA A 236 -9.07 25.94 19.54
N GLN A 237 -9.59 25.02 18.72
CA GLN A 237 -9.87 23.65 19.13
C GLN A 237 -8.71 22.75 18.70
N GLN A 238 -8.22 21.93 19.62
CA GLN A 238 -7.21 20.92 19.35
C GLN A 238 -7.90 19.55 19.39
N PHE A 239 -7.73 18.76 18.35
CA PHE A 239 -8.16 17.37 18.30
C PHE A 239 -6.96 16.43 18.38
N PHE A 240 -7.19 15.30 19.03
CA PHE A 240 -6.25 14.17 19.07
C PHE A 240 -6.71 13.13 18.06
N CYS A 241 -5.80 12.68 17.19
CA CYS A 241 -6.04 11.62 16.23
C CYS A 241 -5.68 10.28 16.87
N ILE A 242 -6.69 9.46 17.13
CA ILE A 242 -6.58 8.20 17.88
C ILE A 242 -6.83 7.03 16.96
N ARG A 243 -5.98 6.01 17.04
CA ARG A 243 -6.24 4.72 16.42
C ARG A 243 -7.23 3.92 17.27
N LYS A 244 -8.39 3.56 16.72
CA LYS A 244 -9.47 2.94 17.50
C LYS A 244 -9.16 1.51 17.94
N SER A 245 -8.37 0.76 17.17
CA SER A 245 -8.05 -0.65 17.45
C SER A 245 -7.32 -0.85 18.77
N ASP A 246 -6.58 0.14 19.24
CA ASP A 246 -5.84 0.08 20.51
C ASP A 246 -5.91 1.37 21.34
N GLU A 247 -6.80 2.29 20.98
CA GLU A 247 -6.98 3.60 21.62
C GLU A 247 -5.69 4.44 21.71
N HIS A 248 -4.77 4.30 20.75
CA HIS A 248 -3.47 4.97 20.79
C HIS A 248 -3.44 6.31 20.03
N LEU A 249 -2.79 7.32 20.60
CA LEU A 249 -2.56 8.62 19.94
C LEU A 249 -1.57 8.48 18.76
N ILE A 250 -2.01 8.85 17.56
CA ILE A 250 -1.22 8.84 16.33
C ILE A 250 -0.82 10.25 15.89
N GLY A 251 -1.56 11.28 16.32
CA GLY A 251 -1.27 12.66 15.93
C GLY A 251 -2.20 13.67 16.56
N MET A 252 -2.02 14.94 16.22
CA MET A 252 -2.83 16.06 16.71
C MET A 252 -3.10 17.05 15.57
N ILE A 253 -4.27 17.68 15.56
CA ILE A 253 -4.68 18.70 14.57
C ILE A 253 -5.45 19.86 15.21
#